data_AF-A0A9Q0NUY4-F1
#
_entry.id   AF-A0A9Q0NUY4-F1
#
_cell.length_a   1.000
_cell.length_b   1.000
_cell.length_c   1.000
_cell.angle_alpha   90.00
_cell.angle_beta   90.00
_cell.angle_gamma   90.00
#
_symmetry.space_group_name_H-M   'P 1'
#
loop_
_entity.id
_entity.type
_entity.pdbx_description
1 polymer ?
#
loop_
_entity_poly.entity_id
_entity_poly.type
_entity_poly.pdbx_seq_one_letter_code
_entity_poly.pdbx_strand_id
1 'polypeptide(L)'
;MWKRVLKGLKVRVTHRVTKQKYVIAGLTRDDTQDITFPLEDPDGKASQNVRLVEYFRQKYHRDIMHQDIPCLEMKSKMKNYVPMEFCVLVEGQVFPKERLMENETKMLKKVLTSKSKG
;
A
#
# COMPACT_ATOMS: atom_id res chain seq x y z
N MET A 1 -5.90 -6.39 -15.46
CA MET A 1 -4.54 -6.65 -16.02
C MET A 1 -3.44 -6.19 -15.05
N TRP A 2 -3.44 -4.92 -14.63
CA TRP A 2 -2.53 -4.27 -13.66
C TRP A 2 -2.28 -4.98 -12.31
N LYS A 3 -3.31 -5.65 -11.73
CA LYS A 3 -3.18 -6.39 -10.46
C LYS A 3 -2.05 -7.42 -10.46
N ARG A 4 -1.70 -7.96 -11.64
CA ARG A 4 -0.68 -8.99 -11.79
C ARG A 4 0.74 -8.43 -11.80
N VAL A 5 0.95 -7.15 -12.08
CA VAL A 5 2.30 -6.60 -12.25
C VAL A 5 2.92 -6.23 -10.90
N LEU A 6 2.11 -5.74 -9.96
CA LEU A 6 2.57 -5.34 -8.63
C LEU A 6 2.91 -6.53 -7.71
N LYS A 7 2.19 -7.64 -7.85
CA LYS A 7 2.32 -8.79 -6.96
C LYS A 7 3.72 -9.40 -7.02
N GLY A 8 4.42 -9.40 -5.89
CA GLY A 8 5.78 -9.92 -5.74
C GLY A 8 6.87 -8.85 -5.76
N LEU A 9 6.55 -7.60 -6.13
CA LEU A 9 7.49 -6.49 -6.03
C LEU A 9 7.76 -6.11 -4.58
N LYS A 10 8.94 -5.52 -4.34
CA LYS A 10 9.34 -5.06 -3.01
C LYS A 10 9.14 -3.56 -2.90
N VAL A 11 8.54 -3.13 -1.80
CA VAL A 11 8.34 -1.72 -1.47
C VAL A 11 8.86 -1.41 -0.08
N ARG A 12 9.22 -0.15 0.13
CA ARG A 12 9.37 0.48 1.44
C ARG A 12 8.16 1.36 1.70
N VAL A 13 7.85 1.58 2.97
CA VAL A 13 6.78 2.49 3.37
C VAL A 13 7.36 3.82 3.87
N THR A 14 6.64 4.92 3.66
CA THR A 14 7.07 6.27 4.01
C THR A 14 6.25 6.91 5.14
N HIS A 15 5.10 6.33 5.50
CA HIS A 15 4.29 6.80 6.63
C HIS A 15 4.96 6.59 8.01
N ARG A 16 6.05 5.80 8.08
CA ARG A 16 6.83 5.55 9.30
C ARG A 16 8.33 5.46 9.00
N VAL A 17 9.16 5.75 10.00
CA VAL A 17 10.62 5.62 9.91
C VAL A 17 11.00 4.14 10.02
N THR A 18 11.19 3.47 8.89
CA THR A 18 11.66 2.07 8.86
C THR A 18 12.54 1.77 7.64
N LYS A 19 13.46 0.82 7.81
CA LYS A 19 14.25 0.23 6.72
C LYS A 19 13.65 -1.09 6.20
N GLN A 20 12.55 -1.55 6.80
CA GLN A 20 11.91 -2.79 6.43
C GLN A 20 11.36 -2.74 5.00
N LYS A 21 11.58 -3.83 4.26
CA LYS A 21 11.06 -4.07 2.92
C LYS A 21 9.85 -4.98 3.01
N TYR A 22 8.79 -4.65 2.29
CA TYR A 22 7.55 -5.42 2.22
C TYR A 22 7.39 -5.99 0.82
N VAL A 23 6.78 -7.17 0.70
CA VAL A 23 6.43 -7.77 -0.59
C VAL A 23 4.96 -7.51 -0.84
N ILE A 24 4.62 -6.98 -2.00
CA ILE A 24 3.22 -6.76 -2.39
C ILE A 24 2.56 -8.11 -2.65
N ALA A 25 1.49 -8.41 -1.91
CA ALA A 25 0.61 -9.56 -2.15
C ALA A 25 -0.42 -9.26 -3.25
N GLY A 26 -0.90 -8.02 -3.33
CA GLY A 26 -1.88 -7.59 -4.31
C GLY A 26 -2.38 -6.15 -4.08
N LEU A 27 -3.53 -5.86 -4.68
CA LEU A 27 -4.30 -4.65 -4.44
C LEU A 27 -5.54 -5.00 -3.62
N THR A 28 -6.02 -4.07 -2.82
CA THR A 28 -7.33 -4.20 -2.17
C THR A 28 -8.44 -4.29 -3.21
N ARG A 29 -9.57 -4.87 -2.79
CA ARG A 29 -10.78 -4.94 -3.62
C ARG A 29 -11.45 -3.58 -3.72
N ASP A 30 -11.54 -2.89 -2.58
CA ASP A 30 -12.24 -1.63 -2.41
C ASP A 30 -11.24 -0.47 -2.40
N ASP A 31 -11.75 0.74 -2.65
CA ASP A 31 -11.00 1.98 -2.63
C ASP A 31 -10.65 2.38 -1.21
N THR A 32 -9.60 3.20 -1.07
CA THR A 32 -9.00 3.53 0.23
C THR A 32 -9.99 4.12 1.23
N GLN A 33 -10.97 4.92 0.78
CA GLN A 33 -12.04 5.47 1.63
C GLN A 33 -12.99 4.42 2.22
N ASP A 34 -13.18 3.29 1.53
CA ASP A 34 -14.17 2.27 1.86
C ASP A 34 -13.56 1.09 2.64
N ILE A 35 -12.22 1.04 2.74
CA ILE A 35 -11.55 0.00 3.50
C ILE A 35 -11.79 0.19 4.99
N THR A 36 -12.35 -0.85 5.59
CA THR A 36 -12.45 -1.04 7.04
C THR A 36 -11.72 -2.30 7.46
N PHE A 37 -11.19 -2.32 8.68
CA PHE A 37 -10.57 -3.51 9.23
C PHE A 37 -10.74 -3.58 10.75
N PRO A 38 -10.77 -4.80 11.32
CA PRO A 38 -10.75 -4.98 12.76
C PRO A 38 -9.39 -4.54 13.32
N LEU A 39 -9.41 -3.53 14.18
CA LEU A 39 -8.27 -3.13 15.00
C LEU A 39 -8.43 -3.76 16.37
N GLU A 40 -7.54 -4.69 16.70
CA GLU A 40 -7.46 -5.27 18.04
C GLU A 40 -6.88 -4.25 19.02
N ASP A 41 -7.53 -4.10 20.18
CA ASP A 41 -6.99 -3.31 21.27
C ASP A 41 -5.69 -3.94 21.80
N PRO A 42 -4.76 -3.13 22.35
CA PRO A 42 -3.50 -3.62 22.92
C PRO A 42 -3.69 -4.71 23.99
N ASP A 43 -4.81 -4.65 24.72
CA ASP A 43 -5.19 -5.60 25.76
C ASP A 43 -5.90 -6.86 25.22
N GLY A 44 -6.15 -6.94 23.92
CA GLY A 44 -6.80 -8.09 23.25
C GLY A 44 -8.27 -8.31 23.64
N LYS A 45 -8.87 -7.37 24.38
CA LYS A 45 -10.23 -7.50 24.94
C LYS A 45 -11.35 -7.08 23.98
N ALA A 46 -11.05 -6.23 23.02
CA ALA A 46 -12.02 -5.74 22.05
C ALA A 46 -11.39 -5.57 20.67
N SER A 47 -12.20 -5.79 19.64
CA SER A 47 -11.86 -5.49 18.26
C SER A 47 -12.88 -4.48 17.74
N GLN A 48 -12.39 -3.31 17.34
CA GLN A 48 -13.23 -2.27 16.74
C GLN A 48 -12.98 -2.21 15.24
N ASN A 49 -14.04 -2.08 14.45
CA ASN A 49 -13.90 -1.84 13.03
C ASN A 49 -13.56 -0.37 12.79
N VAL A 50 -12.37 -0.12 12.26
CA VAL A 50 -11.89 1.25 11.95
C VAL A 50 -11.74 1.43 10.45
N ARG A 51 -12.01 2.64 9.96
CA ARG A 51 -11.73 3.04 8.59
C ARG A 51 -10.24 3.25 8.41
N LEU A 52 -9.69 2.82 7.28
CA LEU A 52 -8.26 2.95 6.98
C LEU A 52 -7.80 4.41 6.99
N VAL A 53 -8.60 5.31 6.44
CA VAL A 53 -8.33 6.76 6.44
C VAL A 53 -8.24 7.31 7.85
N GLU A 54 -9.18 6.96 8.72
CA GLU A 54 -9.18 7.42 10.10
C GLU A 54 -7.98 6.87 10.87
N TYR A 55 -7.66 5.59 10.67
CA TYR A 55 -6.52 4.95 11.30
C TYR A 55 -5.20 5.63 10.92
N PHE A 56 -4.97 5.96 9.66
CA PHE A 56 -3.76 6.66 9.23
C PHE A 56 -3.67 8.08 9.81
N ARG A 57 -4.80 8.78 9.87
CA ARG A 57 -4.88 10.12 10.47
C ARG A 57 -4.58 10.09 11.97
N GLN A 58 -5.22 9.19 12.72
CA GLN A 58 -5.07 9.11 14.17
C GLN A 58 -3.71 8.54 14.59
N LYS A 59 -3.27 7.45 13.96
CA LYS A 59 -2.06 6.72 14.38
C LYS A 59 -0.76 7.30 13.84
N TYR A 60 -0.78 7.80 12.60
CA TYR A 60 0.42 8.27 11.93
C TYR A 60 0.42 9.78 11.67
N HIS A 61 -0.66 10.49 11.99
CA HIS A 61 -0.84 11.90 11.66
C HIS A 61 -0.62 12.16 10.16
N ARG A 62 -1.17 11.26 9.33
CA ARG A 62 -1.10 11.33 7.88
C ARG A 62 -2.49 11.31 7.27
N ASP A 63 -2.83 12.37 6.56
CA ASP A 63 -4.00 12.39 5.70
C ASP A 63 -3.70 11.67 4.39
N ILE A 64 -4.66 10.86 3.96
CA ILE A 64 -4.61 10.15 2.68
C ILE A 64 -5.23 11.06 1.63
N MET A 65 -4.46 11.41 0.60
CA MET A 65 -4.94 12.31 -0.46
C MET A 65 -5.72 11.55 -1.52
N HIS A 66 -5.24 10.35 -1.87
CA HIS A 66 -5.79 9.54 -2.94
C HIS A 66 -6.71 8.46 -2.36
N GLN A 67 -7.95 8.86 -2.04
CA GLN A 67 -8.90 7.98 -1.35
C GLN A 67 -9.77 7.14 -2.30
N ASP A 68 -9.86 7.55 -3.57
CA ASP A 68 -10.62 6.97 -4.69
C ASP A 68 -9.86 5.90 -5.48
N ILE A 69 -8.74 5.42 -4.93
CA ILE A 69 -7.92 4.36 -5.51
C ILE A 69 -7.69 3.24 -4.48
N PRO A 70 -7.40 2.00 -4.92
CA PRO A 70 -7.11 0.89 -4.01
C PRO A 70 -5.77 1.05 -3.28
N CYS A 71 -5.62 0.33 -2.17
CA CYS A 71 -4.38 0.20 -1.41
C CYS A 71 -3.52 -0.97 -1.88
N LEU A 72 -2.24 -0.98 -1.47
CA LEU A 72 -1.37 -2.14 -1.58
C LEU A 72 -1.60 -3.08 -0.39
N GLU A 73 -1.81 -4.36 -0.68
CA GLU A 73 -1.81 -5.42 0.33
C GLU A 73 -0.40 -5.99 0.46
N MET A 74 0.14 -6.01 1.67
CA MET A 74 1.48 -6.56 1.96
C MET A 74 1.39 -8.03 2.39
N LYS A 75 2.34 -8.84 1.94
CA LYS A 75 2.49 -10.23 2.40
C LYS A 75 2.90 -10.25 3.88
N SER A 76 1.98 -10.62 4.75
CA SER A 76 2.14 -10.67 6.20
C SER A 76 1.19 -11.73 6.79
N LYS A 77 1.46 -12.19 8.03
CA LYS A 77 0.56 -13.11 8.75
C LYS A 77 -0.81 -12.47 9.01
N MET A 78 -0.82 -11.16 9.22
CA MET A 78 -2.02 -10.33 9.34
C MET A 78 -2.17 -9.45 8.11
N LYS A 79 -3.42 -9.18 7.70
CA LYS A 79 -3.75 -8.26 6.60
C LYS A 79 -3.16 -6.89 6.89
N ASN A 80 -2.40 -6.35 5.94
CA ASN A 80 -1.75 -5.06 6.08
C ASN A 80 -1.96 -4.26 4.80
N TYR A 81 -2.78 -3.22 4.90
CA TYR A 81 -3.16 -2.34 3.81
C TYR A 81 -2.40 -1.02 3.95
N VAL A 82 -1.69 -0.64 2.88
CA VAL A 82 -0.95 0.62 2.84
C VAL A 82 -1.37 1.38 1.58
N PRO A 83 -1.83 2.64 1.72
CA PRO A 83 -2.08 3.52 0.57
C PRO A 83 -0.87 3.61 -0.35
N MET A 84 -1.11 3.64 -1.66
CA MET A 84 -0.03 3.62 -2.65
C MET A 84 0.92 4.81 -2.50
N GLU A 85 0.40 5.97 -2.11
CA GLU A 85 1.18 7.20 -1.88
C GLU A 85 2.22 7.06 -0.75
N PHE A 86 2.00 6.12 0.16
CA PHE A 86 2.95 5.81 1.22
C PHE A 86 3.90 4.65 0.89
N CYS A 87 3.96 4.23 -0.38
CA CYS A 87 4.76 3.10 -0.83
C CYS A 87 5.76 3.52 -1.92
N VAL A 88 7.01 3.11 -1.74
CA VAL A 88 8.10 3.38 -2.70
C VAL A 88 8.75 2.07 -3.12
N LEU A 89 8.91 1.85 -4.42
CA LEU A 89 9.59 0.68 -4.97
C LEU A 89 11.05 0.63 -4.50
N VAL A 90 11.52 -0.57 -4.17
CA VAL A 90 12.93 -0.79 -3.84
C VAL A 90 13.77 -0.67 -5.12
N GLU A 91 14.78 0.19 -5.11
CA GLU A 91 15.73 0.35 -6.22
C GLU A 91 16.52 -0.94 -6.49
N GLY A 92 16.94 -1.14 -7.74
CA GLY A 92 17.73 -2.31 -8.17
C GLY A 92 16.97 -3.64 -8.18
N GLN A 93 15.64 -3.63 -8.04
CA GLN A 93 14.85 -4.86 -8.11
C GLN A 93 14.71 -5.38 -9.54
N VAL A 94 14.92 -6.69 -9.71
CA VAL A 94 14.74 -7.36 -11.00
C VAL A 94 13.27 -7.59 -11.25
N PHE A 95 12.81 -7.00 -12.33
CA PHE A 95 11.46 -7.06 -12.83
C PHE A 95 11.35 -8.25 -13.81
N PRO A 96 10.52 -9.28 -13.53
CA PRO A 96 10.39 -10.41 -14.44
C PRO A 96 9.83 -9.91 -15.78
N LYS A 97 10.60 -10.04 -16.87
CA LYS A 97 10.22 -9.55 -18.20
C LYS A 97 8.86 -10.09 -18.66
N GLU A 98 8.48 -11.30 -18.23
CA GLU A 98 7.20 -11.91 -18.60
C GLU A 98 5.96 -11.24 -17.98
N ARG A 99 6.11 -10.39 -16.95
CA ARG A 99 4.97 -9.77 -16.22
C ARG A 99 4.76 -8.30 -16.57
N LEU A 100 5.47 -7.77 -17.56
CA LEU A 100 5.54 -6.35 -17.85
C LEU A 100 5.31 -6.13 -19.34
N MET A 101 4.07 -5.83 -19.72
CA MET A 101 3.89 -5.12 -20.98
C MET A 101 4.46 -3.71 -20.80
N GLU A 102 5.19 -3.19 -21.79
CA GLU A 102 5.94 -1.92 -21.71
C GLU A 102 5.09 -0.74 -21.20
N ASN A 103 3.79 -0.72 -21.52
CA ASN A 103 2.85 0.31 -21.06
C ASN A 103 2.54 0.23 -19.56
N GLU A 104 2.49 -0.98 -18.98
CA GLU A 104 2.20 -1.18 -17.55
C GLU A 104 3.38 -0.69 -16.69
N THR A 105 4.61 -0.81 -17.19
CA THR A 105 5.83 -0.34 -16.50
C THR A 105 5.86 1.19 -16.39
N LYS A 106 5.48 1.90 -17.47
CA LYS A 106 5.48 3.37 -17.49
C LYS A 106 4.49 3.95 -16.49
N MET A 107 3.29 3.36 -16.41
CA MET A 107 2.24 3.83 -15.52
C MET A 107 2.53 3.47 -14.05
N LEU A 108 3.04 2.27 -13.76
CA LEU A 108 3.44 1.90 -12.40
C LEU A 108 4.58 2.77 -11.86
N LYS A 109 5.59 3.05 -12.69
CA LYS A 109 6.62 4.02 -12.34
C LYS A 109 5.96 5.36 -12.04
N LYS A 110 5.10 5.87 -12.93
CA LYS A 110 4.41 7.15 -12.71
C LYS A 110 3.65 7.20 -11.37
N VAL A 111 2.84 6.20 -11.02
CA VAL A 111 2.07 6.18 -9.77
C VAL A 111 2.99 6.12 -8.54
N LEU A 112 4.05 5.30 -8.58
CA LEU A 112 4.92 5.06 -7.43
C LEU A 112 6.08 6.08 -7.31
N THR A 113 6.37 6.84 -8.37
CA THR A 113 7.37 7.92 -8.38
C THR A 113 6.75 9.32 -8.43
N SER A 114 5.41 9.44 -8.46
CA SER A 114 4.75 10.74 -8.32
C SER A 114 4.93 11.21 -6.89
N LYS A 115 6.05 11.88 -6.63
CA LYS A 115 6.16 12.79 -5.51
C LYS A 115 5.09 13.86 -5.70
N SER A 116 4.18 13.98 -4.76
CA SER A 116 3.31 15.16 -4.68
C SER A 116 4.22 16.39 -4.65
N LYS A 117 4.18 17.18 -5.72
CA LYS A 117 4.53 18.59 -5.67
C LYS A 117 3.23 19.30 -5.34
N GLY A 118 3.19 19.97 -4.20
CA GLY A 118 2.03 20.69 -3.68
C GLY A 118 1.97 20.50 -2.19
#